data_AF-A0A359MRU8-F1
#
_entry.id   AF-A0A359MRU8-F1
#
_cell.length_a   1.000
_cell.length_b   1.000
_cell.length_c   1.000
_cell.angle_alpha   90.00
_cell.angle_beta   90.00
_cell.angle_gamma   90.00
#
_symmetry.space_group_name_H-M   'P 1'
#
loop_
_entity.id
_entity.type
_entity.pdbx_description
1 polymer ?
#
loop_
_entity_poly.entity_id
_entity_poly.type
_entity_poly.pdbx_seq_one_letter_code
_entity_poly.pdbx_strand_id
1 'polypeptide(L)' 'IDENGVEASAFTSILYCGDALPNGRAEMILNRPFIYGITARNGALLFVGICNNPAE' A
#
# COMPACT_ATOMS: atom_id res chain seq x y z
N ILE A 1 -12.18 -2.83 5.27
CA ILE A 1 -11.00 -1.93 5.34
C ILE A 1 -11.50 -0.53 5.05
N ASP A 2 -10.97 0.50 5.71
CA ASP A 2 -11.48 1.87 5.61
C ASP A 2 -10.33 2.87 5.45
N GLU A 3 -10.68 4.16 5.38
CA GLU A 3 -9.77 5.28 5.20
C GLU A 3 -9.17 5.79 6.52
N ASN A 4 -9.51 5.17 7.65
CA ASN A 4 -9.08 5.64 8.96
C ASN A 4 -7.58 5.39 9.16
N GLY A 5 -6.80 6.46 9.07
CA GLY A 5 -5.39 6.51 9.46
C GLY A 5 -5.20 7.28 10.76
N VAL A 6 -3.96 7.29 11.26
CA VAL A 6 -3.59 8.12 12.43
C VAL A 6 -3.23 9.54 11.99
N GLU A 7 -2.54 9.69 10.87
CA GLU A 7 -2.01 10.98 10.38
C GLU A 7 -2.14 11.08 8.85
N ALA A 8 -2.25 12.32 8.35
CA ALA A 8 -2.20 12.61 6.92
C ALA A 8 -0.76 12.48 6.37
N SER A 9 -0.62 12.09 5.10
CA SER A 9 0.68 12.00 4.44
C SER A 9 1.27 13.40 4.21
N ALA A 10 2.55 13.60 4.53
CA ALA A 10 3.26 14.85 4.28
C ALA A 10 3.65 15.01 2.79
N PHE A 11 3.77 16.25 2.32
CA PHE A 11 4.29 16.54 0.99
C PHE A 11 5.76 16.09 0.87
N THR A 12 6.05 15.20 -0.09
CA THR A 12 7.40 14.73 -0.38
C THR A 12 7.95 15.43 -1.62
N SER A 13 9.02 16.23 -1.45
CA SER A 13 9.75 16.82 -2.57
C SER A 13 10.94 15.92 -2.94
N ILE A 14 10.97 15.46 -4.19
CA ILE A 14 12.05 14.62 -4.74
C ILE A 14 13.05 15.41 -5.61
N LEU A 15 12.91 16.74 -5.66
CA LEU A 15 13.65 17.61 -6.60
C LEU A 15 15.12 17.85 -6.22
N TYR A 16 15.56 17.45 -5.03
CA TYR A 16 16.88 17.80 -4.48
C TYR A 16 17.58 16.60 -3.82
N CYS A 17 17.86 15.53 -4.59
CA CYS A 17 18.66 14.40 -4.10
C CYS A 17 19.94 14.11 -4.90
N GLY A 18 20.24 14.88 -5.95
CA GLY A 18 21.45 14.64 -6.77
C GLY A 18 21.44 13.33 -7.56
N ASP A 19 20.27 12.66 -7.63
CA ASP A 19 20.04 11.41 -8.33
C ASP A 19 19.02 11.62 -9.47
N ALA A 20 18.91 10.64 -10.37
CA ALA A 20 17.93 10.66 -11.44
C ALA A 20 16.51 10.65 -10.86
N LEU A 21 15.65 11.54 -11.37
CA LEU A 21 14.23 11.52 -11.05
C LEU A 21 13.66 10.13 -11.41
N PRO A 22 12.92 9.47 -10.49
CA PRO A 22 12.19 8.26 -10.81
C PRO A 22 11.30 8.52 -12.03
N ASN A 23 11.41 7.66 -13.04
CA ASN A 23 10.58 7.75 -14.23
C ASN A 23 9.31 6.91 -14.05
N GLY A 24 8.16 7.57 -14.19
CA GLY A 24 6.85 6.91 -14.18
C GLY A 24 6.21 6.80 -12.79
N ARG A 25 4.97 6.32 -12.80
CA ARG A 25 4.14 6.08 -11.61
C ARG A 25 3.66 4.64 -11.68
N ALA A 26 3.83 3.91 -10.58
CA ALA A 26 3.18 2.61 -10.43
C ALA A 26 1.72 2.82 -9.99
N GLU A 27 0.78 2.15 -10.65
CA GLU A 27 -0.62 2.13 -10.23
C GLU A 27 -0.93 0.83 -9.50
N MET A 28 -1.56 0.93 -8.32
CA MET A 28 -2.02 -0.20 -7.54
C MET A 28 -3.56 -0.21 -7.55
N ILE A 29 -4.13 -0.81 -8.60
CA ILE A 29 -5.58 -0.87 -8.80
C ILE A 29 -6.08 -2.26 -8.40
N LEU A 30 -6.73 -2.35 -7.23
CA LEU A 30 -7.27 -3.60 -6.66
C LEU A 30 -8.75 -3.83 -7.04
N ASN A 31 -9.07 -3.78 -8.34
CA ASN A 31 -10.44 -3.95 -8.86
C ASN A 31 -10.75 -5.38 -9.37
N ARG A 32 -10.02 -6.38 -8.88
CA ARG A 32 -10.18 -7.82 -9.15
C ARG A 32 -9.71 -8.62 -7.94
N PRO A 33 -10.00 -9.93 -7.84
CA PRO A 33 -9.58 -10.72 -6.69
C PRO A 33 -8.08 -10.60 -6.37
N PHE A 34 -7.75 -10.47 -5.08
CA PHE A 34 -6.38 -10.31 -4.62
C PHE A 34 -6.10 -11.05 -3.30
N ILE A 35 -4.84 -11.40 -3.06
CA ILE A 35 -4.38 -12.00 -1.80
C ILE A 35 -3.91 -10.88 -0.87
N TYR A 36 -4.18 -11.01 0.42
CA TYR A 36 -3.65 -10.12 1.45
C TYR A 36 -3.07 -10.92 2.62
N GLY A 37 -2.09 -10.31 3.29
CA GLY A 37 -1.51 -10.83 4.53
C GLY A 37 -1.28 -9.70 5.52
N ILE A 38 -1.56 -9.95 6.79
CA ILE A 38 -1.33 -9.01 7.89
C ILE A 38 -0.20 -9.59 8.72
N THR A 39 0.89 -8.82 8.86
CA THR A 39 2.08 -9.24 9.61
C THR A 39 2.30 -8.35 10.82
N ALA A 40 2.82 -8.94 11.88
CA ALA A 40 3.40 -8.17 12.97
C ALA A 40 4.72 -7.55 12.52
N ARG A 41 5.20 -6.53 13.25
CA ARG A 41 6.47 -5.84 12.94
C ARG A 41 7.69 -6.78 12.92
N ASN A 42 7.63 -7.91 13.62
CA ASN A 42 8.67 -8.94 13.61
C ASN A 42 8.58 -9.91 12.42
N GLY A 43 7.67 -9.68 11.47
CA GLY A 43 7.48 -10.51 10.29
C GLY A 43 6.57 -11.73 10.51
N ALA A 44 6.07 -11.96 11.72
CA ALA A 44 5.13 -13.05 11.97
C ALA A 44 3.82 -12.81 11.22
N LEU A 45 3.35 -13.82 10.48
CA LEU A 45 2.08 -13.77 9.77
C LEU A 45 0.94 -13.95 10.78
N LEU A 46 0.10 -12.92 10.93
CA LEU A 46 -1.05 -12.94 11.83
C LEU A 46 -2.30 -13.46 11.11
N PHE A 47 -2.52 -12.99 9.88
CA PHE A 47 -3.65 -13.37 9.04
C PHE A 47 -3.24 -13.44 7.57
N VAL A 48 -3.89 -14.32 6.80
CA VAL A 48 -3.76 -14.41 5.35
C VAL A 48 -5.12 -14.75 4.74
N GLY A 49 -5.43 -14.18 3.58
CA GLY A 49 -6.72 -14.40 2.94
C GLY A 49 -6.76 -13.96 1.48
N ILE A 50 -7.92 -14.20 0.87
CA ILE A 50 -8.25 -13.80 -0.50
C ILE A 50 -9.47 -12.89 -0.42
N CYS A 51 -9.37 -11.68 -0.96
CA CYS A 51 -10.51 -10.81 -1.21
C CYS A 51 -11.07 -11.15 -2.59
N ASN A 52 -12.16 -11.94 -2.64
CA ASN A 52 -12.82 -12.30 -3.90
C ASN A 52 -13.79 -11.20 -4.37
N ASN A 53 -14.52 -10.59 -3.44
CA ASN A 53 -15.46 -9.50 -3.69
C ASN A 53 -15.41 -8.52 -2.50
N PRO A 54 -14.87 -7.29 -2.67
CA PRO A 54 -14.73 -6.32 -1.58
C PRO A 54 -16.05 -5.62 -1.19
N ALA A 55 -17.14 -5.87 -1.92
CA ALA A 55 -18.45 -5.28 -1.66
C ALA A 55 -19.38 -6.16 -0.80
N GLU A 56 -19.00 -7.42 -0.57
CA GLU A 56 -19.63 -8.30 0.44
C GLU A 56 -18.95 -8.13 1.79
#